data_AF-A0A7J2TIN7-F1
#
_entry.id   AF-A0A7J2TIN7-F1
#
_cell.length_a   1.000
_cell.length_b   1.000
_cell.length_c   1.000
_cell.angle_alpha   90.00
_cell.angle_beta   90.00
_cell.angle_gamma   90.00
#
_symmetry.space_group_name_H-M   'P 1'
#
loop_
_entity.id
_entity.type
_entity.pdbx_description
1 polymer ?
#
loop_
_entity_poly.entity_id
_entity_poly.type
_entity_poly.pdbx_seq_one_letter_code
_entity_poly.pdbx_strand_id
1 'polypeptide(L)'
;MITNQSLVEKIKAAIDSGAEIILVKVDAKSYVKVSLEIVKFFSSFADGVYVTLNKPYFSLKRMFLKEGIDISKLYFIDSITMQVGGEIIDEDRCFYLNSPDPVQLQVAIERAMDLITSNNRFIYIDSLSTISLYKSFETLIKFLRHVTGKIRLRGFVGTIFTLEKEMDETYYSQISLMCDEVIEA
;
A
#
# COMPACT_ATOMS: atom_id res chain seq x y z
N MET A 1 -23.99 -19.07 -11.88
CA MET A 1 -23.06 -18.11 -12.51
C MET A 1 -22.54 -17.22 -11.40
N ILE A 2 -21.31 -17.45 -10.94
CA ILE A 2 -20.67 -16.56 -9.97
C ILE A 2 -20.29 -15.32 -10.77
N THR A 3 -20.92 -14.19 -10.49
CA THR A 3 -20.65 -12.93 -11.16
C THR A 3 -19.16 -12.62 -10.94
N ASN A 4 -18.35 -12.71 -11.99
CA ASN A 4 -16.93 -12.39 -11.91
C ASN A 4 -16.78 -10.86 -11.89
N GLN A 5 -17.14 -10.29 -10.75
CA GLN A 5 -17.06 -8.86 -10.48
C GLN A 5 -15.58 -8.45 -10.47
N SER A 6 -15.25 -7.37 -11.17
CA SER A 6 -13.87 -6.88 -11.27
C SER A 6 -13.34 -6.53 -9.88
N LEU A 7 -12.02 -6.63 -9.69
CA LEU A 7 -11.40 -6.31 -8.40
C LEU A 7 -11.76 -4.90 -7.91
N VAL A 8 -11.77 -3.93 -8.81
CA VAL A 8 -12.14 -2.54 -8.50
C VAL A 8 -13.57 -2.44 -7.98
N GLU A 9 -14.50 -3.19 -8.55
CA GLU A 9 -15.88 -3.22 -8.08
C GLU A 9 -16.01 -3.87 -6.69
N LYS A 10 -15.21 -4.90 -6.38
CA LYS A 10 -15.14 -5.48 -5.02
C LYS A 10 -14.60 -4.47 -4.01
N ILE A 11 -13.52 -3.77 -4.35
CA ILE A 11 -12.94 -2.72 -3.49
C ILE A 11 -13.96 -1.59 -3.28
N LYS A 12 -14.63 -1.15 -4.35
CA LYS A 12 -15.66 -0.13 -4.24
C LYS A 12 -16.80 -0.57 -3.32
N ALA A 13 -17.30 -1.80 -3.49
CA ALA A 13 -18.36 -2.34 -2.65
C ALA A 13 -17.95 -2.42 -1.17
N ALA A 14 -16.70 -2.78 -0.88
CA ALA A 14 -16.14 -2.78 0.48
C ALA A 14 -16.10 -1.37 1.07
N ILE A 15 -15.66 -0.37 0.30
CA ILE A 15 -15.64 1.03 0.78
C ILE A 15 -17.07 1.53 1.01
N ASP A 16 -17.99 1.24 0.10
CA ASP A 16 -19.40 1.62 0.20
C ASP A 16 -20.10 0.97 1.42
N SER A 17 -19.62 -0.20 1.88
CA SER A 17 -20.08 -0.84 3.12
C SER A 17 -19.37 -0.36 4.40
N GLY A 18 -18.41 0.55 4.27
CA GLY A 18 -17.69 1.17 5.39
C GLY A 18 -16.35 0.52 5.74
N ALA A 19 -15.80 -0.35 4.88
CA ALA A 19 -14.44 -0.88 5.08
C ALA A 19 -13.40 0.24 4.97
N GLU A 20 -12.54 0.36 5.97
CA GLU A 20 -11.43 1.30 5.97
C GLU A 20 -10.09 0.59 5.71
N ILE A 21 -9.98 -0.70 6.04
CA ILE A 21 -8.75 -1.49 5.85
C ILE A 21 -9.06 -2.72 4.98
N ILE A 22 -8.49 -2.77 3.80
CA ILE A 22 -8.68 -3.85 2.83
C ILE A 22 -7.36 -4.58 2.61
N LEU A 23 -7.36 -5.89 2.82
CA LEU A 23 -6.25 -6.75 2.42
C LEU A 23 -6.51 -7.29 1.02
N VAL A 24 -5.56 -7.10 0.10
CA VAL A 24 -5.64 -7.66 -1.24
C VAL A 24 -4.56 -8.72 -1.41
N LYS A 25 -4.99 -9.97 -1.61
CA LYS A 25 -4.13 -11.14 -1.84
C LYS A 25 -4.16 -11.48 -3.33
N VAL A 26 -2.99 -11.51 -3.97
CA VAL A 26 -2.89 -11.65 -5.43
C VAL A 26 -1.85 -12.68 -5.83
N ASP A 27 -2.08 -13.36 -6.94
CA ASP A 27 -1.07 -14.20 -7.57
C ASP A 27 0.08 -13.36 -8.19
N ALA A 28 1.30 -13.90 -8.21
CA ALA A 28 2.47 -13.17 -8.70
C ALA A 28 2.38 -12.73 -10.18
N LYS A 29 1.60 -13.44 -11.02
CA LYS A 29 1.44 -13.09 -12.44
C LYS A 29 0.51 -11.88 -12.63
N SER A 30 -0.46 -11.71 -11.74
CA SER A 30 -1.41 -10.59 -11.78
C SER A 30 -0.95 -9.36 -10.99
N TYR A 31 0.09 -9.49 -10.15
CA TYR A 31 0.63 -8.45 -9.28
C TYR A 31 0.67 -7.04 -9.91
N VAL A 32 1.41 -6.87 -11.01
CA VAL A 32 1.64 -5.55 -11.60
C VAL A 32 0.35 -4.95 -12.12
N LYS A 33 -0.46 -5.76 -12.81
CA LYS A 33 -1.75 -5.33 -13.36
C LYS A 33 -2.70 -4.89 -12.25
N VAL A 34 -2.85 -5.71 -11.21
CA VAL A 34 -3.74 -5.44 -10.09
C VAL A 34 -3.29 -4.21 -9.32
N SER A 35 -1.99 -4.08 -9.00
CA SER A 35 -1.45 -2.92 -8.32
C SER A 35 -1.78 -1.61 -9.06
N LEU A 36 -1.62 -1.61 -10.38
CA LEU A 36 -1.98 -0.48 -11.23
C LEU A 36 -3.48 -0.17 -11.22
N GLU A 37 -4.34 -1.19 -11.32
CA GLU A 37 -5.79 -1.00 -11.28
C GLU A 37 -6.26 -0.37 -9.96
N ILE A 38 -5.73 -0.83 -8.83
CA ILE A 38 -6.06 -0.31 -7.49
C ILE A 38 -5.64 1.16 -7.37
N VAL A 39 -4.38 1.46 -7.69
CA VAL A 39 -3.84 2.82 -7.53
C VAL A 39 -4.55 3.79 -8.48
N LYS A 40 -4.82 3.36 -9.71
CA LYS A 40 -5.57 4.15 -10.69
C LYS A 40 -7.00 4.43 -10.23
N PHE A 41 -7.66 3.44 -9.63
CA PHE A 41 -8.98 3.62 -9.05
C PHE A 41 -8.96 4.67 -7.93
N PHE A 42 -8.12 4.50 -6.91
CA PHE A 42 -8.08 5.43 -5.78
C PHE A 42 -7.64 6.85 -6.18
N SER A 43 -6.58 6.98 -6.98
CA SER A 43 -6.09 8.29 -7.45
C SER A 43 -7.07 9.05 -8.34
N SER A 44 -8.11 8.40 -8.87
CA SER A 44 -9.16 9.11 -9.62
C SER A 44 -10.00 10.04 -8.75
N PHE A 45 -10.16 9.75 -7.45
CA PHE A 45 -11.03 10.51 -6.54
C PHE A 45 -10.42 10.86 -5.17
N ALA A 46 -9.22 10.37 -4.86
CA ALA A 46 -8.53 10.55 -3.59
C ALA A 46 -7.03 10.86 -3.78
N ASP A 47 -6.47 11.58 -2.82
CA ASP A 47 -5.02 11.75 -2.69
C ASP A 47 -4.47 10.65 -1.80
N GLY A 48 -3.21 10.24 -1.96
CA GLY A 48 -2.75 9.08 -1.20
C GLY A 48 -1.26 8.94 -0.98
N VAL A 49 -0.96 8.05 -0.03
CA VAL A 49 0.40 7.63 0.29
C VAL A 49 0.65 6.26 -0.37
N TYR A 50 1.70 6.16 -1.18
CA TYR A 50 2.17 4.90 -1.73
C TYR A 50 3.44 4.46 -1.01
N VAL A 51 3.38 3.36 -0.27
CA VAL A 51 4.55 2.77 0.39
C VAL A 51 5.09 1.67 -0.50
N THR A 52 6.29 1.86 -1.05
CA THR A 52 6.98 0.85 -1.86
C THR A 52 8.17 0.26 -1.14
N LEU A 53 8.22 -1.06 -1.12
CA LEU A 53 9.28 -1.84 -0.48
C LEU A 53 10.09 -2.68 -1.47
N ASN A 54 9.60 -2.85 -2.71
CA ASN A 54 10.16 -3.79 -3.69
C ASN A 54 10.41 -3.19 -5.08
N LYS A 55 9.92 -1.97 -5.38
CA LYS A 55 10.17 -1.29 -6.66
C LYS A 55 10.66 0.14 -6.45
N PRO A 56 11.82 0.53 -7.02
CA PRO A 56 12.30 1.91 -6.97
C PRO A 56 11.26 2.92 -7.47
N TYR A 57 11.17 4.06 -6.79
CA TYR A 57 10.26 5.15 -7.11
C TYR A 57 10.37 5.60 -8.56
N PHE A 58 11.58 5.67 -9.13
CA PHE A 58 11.78 5.97 -10.55
C PHE A 58 10.99 5.04 -11.48
N SER A 59 11.03 3.74 -11.20
CA SER A 59 10.32 2.73 -11.98
C SER A 59 8.80 2.86 -11.81
N LEU A 60 8.33 3.09 -10.58
CA LEU A 60 6.91 3.32 -10.30
C LEU A 60 6.39 4.58 -10.98
N LYS A 61 7.11 5.71 -10.87
CA LYS A 61 6.77 6.99 -11.49
C LYS A 61 6.57 6.83 -13.00
N ARG A 62 7.52 6.16 -13.68
CA ARG A 62 7.41 5.88 -15.12
C ARG A 62 6.21 4.99 -15.46
N MET A 63 5.97 3.95 -14.66
CA MET A 63 4.87 3.02 -14.87
C MET A 63 3.51 3.72 -14.68
N PHE A 64 3.36 4.53 -13.64
CA PHE A 64 2.13 5.26 -13.34
C PHE A 64 1.82 6.31 -14.39
N LEU A 65 2.82 7.09 -14.83
CA LEU A 65 2.65 8.06 -15.90
C LEU A 65 2.22 7.40 -17.21
N LYS A 66 2.77 6.23 -17.54
CA LYS A 66 2.38 5.47 -18.74
C LYS A 66 0.91 5.02 -18.69
N GLU A 67 0.41 4.69 -17.49
CA GLU A 67 -0.98 4.26 -17.28
C GLU A 67 -1.97 5.42 -17.07
N GLY A 68 -1.50 6.67 -17.16
CA GLY A 68 -2.31 7.88 -16.98
C GLY A 68 -2.71 8.12 -15.52
N ILE A 69 -1.94 7.61 -14.56
CA ILE A 69 -2.14 7.89 -13.13
C ILE A 69 -1.55 9.26 -12.81
N ASP A 70 -2.35 10.12 -12.19
CA ASP A 70 -1.92 11.45 -11.76
C ASP A 70 -1.05 11.35 -10.50
N ILE A 71 0.26 11.34 -10.71
CA ILE A 71 1.25 11.26 -9.62
C ILE A 71 1.25 12.49 -8.71
N SER A 72 0.64 13.62 -9.12
CA SER A 72 0.56 14.83 -8.28
C SER A 72 -0.41 14.67 -7.10
N LYS A 73 -1.22 13.61 -7.10
CA LYS A 73 -2.09 13.22 -5.98
C LYS A 73 -1.42 12.26 -5.01
N LEU A 74 -0.16 11.88 -5.26
CA LEU A 74 0.52 10.84 -4.50
C LEU A 74 1.75 11.39 -3.77
N TYR A 75 1.94 10.95 -2.53
CA TYR A 75 3.21 10.97 -1.83
C TYR A 75 3.75 9.56 -1.74
N PHE A 76 5.04 9.39 -1.95
CA PHE A 76 5.69 8.08 -1.98
C PHE A 76 6.59 7.91 -0.77
N ILE A 77 6.66 6.69 -0.26
CA ILE A 77 7.65 6.27 0.72
C ILE A 77 8.40 5.10 0.09
N ASP A 78 9.68 5.32 -0.20
CA ASP A 78 10.51 4.38 -0.93
C ASP A 78 11.62 3.86 -0.02
N SER A 79 11.58 2.56 0.28
CA SER A 79 12.61 1.91 1.10
C SER A 79 13.56 1.01 0.31
N ILE A 80 13.60 1.13 -1.03
CA ILE A 80 14.35 0.23 -1.91
C ILE A 80 15.36 0.97 -2.79
N THR A 81 15.08 2.19 -3.26
CA THR A 81 15.97 2.95 -4.14
C THR A 81 17.36 3.10 -3.54
N MET A 82 17.46 3.52 -2.27
CA MET A 82 18.75 3.68 -1.59
C MET A 82 19.45 2.33 -1.35
N GLN A 83 18.70 1.25 -1.13
CA GLN A 83 19.26 -0.09 -0.89
C GLN A 83 19.96 -0.66 -2.12
N VAL A 84 19.47 -0.32 -3.31
CA VAL A 84 20.02 -0.80 -4.59
C VAL A 84 21.00 0.20 -5.22
N GLY A 85 21.40 1.24 -4.48
CA GLY A 85 22.35 2.26 -4.96
C GLY A 85 21.77 3.22 -5.99
N GLY A 86 20.45 3.43 -5.99
CA GLY A 86 19.79 4.41 -6.83
C GLY A 86 19.96 5.85 -6.35
N GLU A 87 19.48 6.78 -7.17
CA GLU A 87 19.56 8.22 -6.91
C GLU A 87 18.21 8.79 -6.46
N ILE A 88 18.28 9.83 -5.64
CA ILE A 88 17.13 10.67 -5.28
C ILE A 88 16.78 11.53 -6.49
N ILE A 89 15.55 11.40 -6.97
CA ILE A 89 15.08 12.11 -8.19
C ILE A 89 13.89 13.04 -7.92
N ASP A 90 13.33 13.02 -6.71
CA ASP A 90 12.13 13.78 -6.33
C ASP A 90 12.02 13.90 -4.80
N GLU A 91 12.56 14.97 -4.24
CA GLU A 91 12.54 15.22 -2.79
C GLU A 91 11.20 15.77 -2.29
N ASP A 92 10.38 16.33 -3.20
CA ASP A 92 9.10 16.94 -2.84
C ASP A 92 7.98 15.90 -2.67
N ARG A 93 8.03 14.82 -3.47
CA ARG A 93 6.97 13.79 -3.51
C ARG A 93 7.40 12.43 -3.00
N CYS A 94 8.67 12.20 -2.71
CA CYS A 94 9.15 10.90 -2.26
C CYS A 94 10.03 11.00 -1.01
N PHE A 95 9.63 10.28 0.04
CA PHE A 95 10.43 10.03 1.23
C PHE A 95 11.29 8.79 1.01
N TYR A 96 12.59 9.00 0.79
CA TYR A 96 13.55 7.91 0.62
C TYR A 96 14.06 7.43 1.98
N LEU A 97 13.90 6.13 2.22
CA LEU A 97 14.40 5.43 3.41
C LEU A 97 15.57 4.53 3.03
N ASN A 98 16.53 4.41 3.95
CA ASN A 98 17.71 3.56 3.75
C ASN A 98 17.40 2.07 3.99
N SER A 99 16.27 1.76 4.63
CA SER A 99 15.83 0.39 4.86
C SER A 99 14.31 0.34 5.10
N PRO A 100 13.67 -0.83 4.91
CA PRO A 100 12.27 -1.07 5.27
C PRO A 100 12.10 -1.24 6.79
N ASP A 101 12.78 -0.42 7.60
CA ASP A 101 12.64 -0.49 9.05
C ASP A 101 11.23 -0.01 9.48
N PRO A 102 10.48 -0.80 10.26
CA PRO A 102 9.11 -0.46 10.61
C PRO A 102 8.94 0.87 11.35
N VAL A 103 9.92 1.29 12.15
CA VAL A 103 9.84 2.58 12.87
C VAL A 103 10.04 3.73 11.88
N GLN A 104 11.00 3.62 10.97
CA GLN A 104 11.20 4.61 9.91
C GLN A 104 9.97 4.72 9.00
N LEU A 105 9.38 3.58 8.63
CA LEU A 105 8.15 3.53 7.86
C LEU A 105 6.99 4.20 8.58
N GLN A 106 6.78 3.96 9.88
CA GLN A 106 5.73 4.62 10.66
C GLN A 106 5.89 6.14 10.63
N VAL A 107 7.10 6.65 10.89
CA VAL A 107 7.37 8.09 10.89
C VAL A 107 7.14 8.69 9.51
N ALA A 108 7.61 8.02 8.45
CA ALA A 108 7.42 8.48 7.07
C ALA A 108 5.95 8.48 6.67
N ILE A 109 5.20 7.42 7.04
CA ILE A 109 3.76 7.31 6.78
C ILE A 109 3.02 8.46 7.47
N GLU A 110 3.27 8.71 8.75
CA GLU A 110 2.59 9.78 9.48
C GLU A 110 2.89 11.15 8.88
N ARG A 111 4.15 11.42 8.50
CA ARG A 111 4.53 12.66 7.80
C ARG A 111 3.83 12.80 6.45
N ALA A 112 3.79 11.74 5.65
CA ALA A 112 3.11 11.77 4.35
C ALA A 112 1.59 11.97 4.51
N MET A 113 0.98 11.39 5.55
CA MET A 113 -0.42 11.61 5.88
C MET A 113 -0.70 13.07 6.29
N ASP A 114 0.23 13.73 6.99
CA ASP A 114 0.09 15.15 7.36
C ASP A 114 0.10 16.10 6.15
N LEU A 115 0.69 15.68 5.03
CA LEU A 115 0.73 16.46 3.78
C LEU A 115 -0.56 16.34 2.95
N ILE A 116 -1.46 15.42 3.28
CA ILE A 116 -2.71 15.20 2.56
C ILE A 116 -3.86 15.91 3.29
N THR A 117 -4.35 16.97 2.68
CA THR A 117 -5.46 17.79 3.21
C THR A 117 -6.80 17.51 2.56
N SER A 118 -6.85 16.63 1.55
CA SER A 118 -8.09 16.21 0.90
C SER A 118 -8.97 15.40 1.85
N ASN A 119 -10.30 15.45 1.62
CA ASN A 119 -11.24 14.63 2.38
C ASN A 119 -11.14 13.15 2.00
N ASN A 120 -11.07 12.87 0.69
CA ASN A 120 -10.87 11.53 0.17
C ASN A 120 -9.38 11.24 0.15
N ARG A 121 -8.98 10.25 0.92
CA ARG A 121 -7.56 9.96 1.15
C ARG A 121 -7.33 8.48 1.34
N PHE A 122 -6.24 7.98 0.77
CA PHE A 122 -5.91 6.56 0.80
C PHE A 122 -4.44 6.30 1.12
N ILE A 123 -4.14 5.09 1.57
CA ILE A 123 -2.77 4.59 1.67
C ILE A 123 -2.70 3.21 1.03
N TYR A 124 -1.66 2.98 0.25
CA TYR A 124 -1.40 1.72 -0.41
C TYR A 124 -0.03 1.20 0.01
N ILE A 125 0.02 0.01 0.61
CA ILE A 125 1.24 -0.59 1.13
C ILE A 125 1.62 -1.79 0.25
N ASP A 126 2.76 -1.70 -0.45
CA ASP A 126 3.24 -2.66 -1.43
C ASP A 126 4.73 -3.02 -1.24
N SER A 127 5.08 -4.22 -0.76
CA SER A 127 4.25 -5.31 -0.25
C SER A 127 4.71 -5.71 1.15
N LEU A 128 3.80 -6.17 2.01
CA LEU A 128 4.12 -6.53 3.40
C LEU A 128 5.19 -7.62 3.53
N SER A 129 5.22 -8.54 2.58
CA SER A 129 6.17 -9.64 2.51
C SER A 129 7.62 -9.17 2.62
N THR A 130 7.92 -7.99 2.09
CA THR A 130 9.27 -7.44 2.14
C THR A 130 9.68 -7.11 3.59
N ILE A 131 8.79 -6.57 4.43
CA ILE A 131 9.10 -6.27 5.84
C ILE A 131 9.45 -7.56 6.60
N SER A 132 8.73 -8.65 6.33
CA SER A 132 8.94 -9.97 6.95
C SER A 132 10.33 -10.56 6.68
N LEU A 133 11.01 -10.14 5.61
CA LEU A 133 12.37 -10.60 5.30
C LEU A 133 13.43 -9.98 6.23
N TYR A 134 13.14 -8.83 6.86
CA TYR A 134 14.11 -8.07 7.65
C TYR A 134 13.83 -8.11 9.16
N LYS A 135 12.60 -8.44 9.58
CA LYS A 135 12.16 -8.34 10.98
C LYS A 135 11.31 -9.55 11.37
N SER A 136 11.18 -9.77 12.68
CA SER A 136 10.29 -10.79 13.21
C SER A 136 8.83 -10.49 12.87
N PHE A 137 8.04 -11.56 12.74
CA PHE A 137 6.60 -11.44 12.50
C PHE A 137 5.88 -10.64 13.61
N GLU A 138 6.31 -10.77 14.87
CA GLU A 138 5.79 -9.95 15.97
C GLU A 138 5.98 -8.44 15.71
N THR A 139 7.12 -8.05 15.14
CA THR A 139 7.41 -6.66 14.79
C THR A 139 6.48 -6.19 13.66
N LEU A 140 6.25 -7.03 12.65
CA LEU A 140 5.31 -6.74 11.57
C LEU A 140 3.89 -6.51 12.10
N ILE A 141 3.40 -7.37 13.00
CA ILE A 141 2.07 -7.24 13.59
C ILE A 141 1.94 -5.97 14.43
N LYS A 142 2.96 -5.60 15.21
CA LYS A 142 2.99 -4.32 15.93
C LYS A 142 2.96 -3.14 14.96
N PHE A 143 3.73 -3.22 13.89
CA PHE A 143 3.75 -2.20 12.84
C PHE A 143 2.39 -2.01 12.19
N LEU A 144 1.78 -3.09 11.72
CA LEU A 144 0.47 -3.07 11.09
C LEU A 144 -0.59 -2.52 12.05
N ARG A 145 -0.56 -2.88 13.33
CA ARG A 145 -1.57 -2.43 14.30
C ARG A 145 -1.49 -0.93 14.52
N HIS A 146 -0.26 -0.40 14.56
CA HIS A 146 -0.05 1.03 14.64
C HIS A 146 -0.54 1.74 13.38
N VAL A 147 -0.13 1.27 12.20
CA VAL A 147 -0.47 1.89 10.91
C VAL A 147 -1.97 1.82 10.64
N THR A 148 -2.61 0.66 10.79
CA THR A 148 -4.07 0.56 10.60
C THR A 148 -4.83 1.40 11.62
N GLY A 149 -4.37 1.47 12.87
CA GLY A 149 -4.94 2.37 13.87
C GLY A 149 -4.86 3.85 13.45
N LYS A 150 -3.73 4.29 12.89
CA LYS A 150 -3.54 5.66 12.38
C LYS A 150 -4.40 5.95 11.15
N ILE A 151 -4.51 4.98 10.24
CA ILE A 151 -5.36 5.05 9.05
C ILE A 151 -6.80 5.36 9.46
N ARG A 152 -7.36 4.56 10.38
CA ARG A 152 -8.74 4.75 10.89
C ARG A 152 -8.91 6.06 11.64
N LEU A 153 -8.02 6.35 12.59
CA LEU A 153 -8.09 7.58 13.40
C LEU A 153 -8.10 8.84 12.52
N ARG A 154 -7.38 8.78 11.41
CA ARG A 154 -7.28 9.86 10.44
C ARG A 154 -8.19 9.64 9.24
N GLY A 155 -9.18 8.76 9.25
CA GLY A 155 -10.15 8.58 8.15
C GLY A 155 -9.53 8.40 6.76
N PHE A 156 -8.47 7.61 6.65
CA PHE A 156 -7.91 7.12 5.39
C PHE A 156 -8.53 5.76 5.06
N VAL A 157 -8.63 5.44 3.77
CA VAL A 157 -8.83 4.04 3.33
C VAL A 157 -7.45 3.41 3.08
N GLY A 158 -7.15 2.35 3.80
CA GLY A 158 -5.92 1.57 3.65
C GLY A 158 -6.11 0.35 2.77
N THR A 159 -5.23 0.18 1.78
CA THR A 159 -5.07 -1.06 1.06
C THR A 159 -3.71 -1.67 1.39
N ILE A 160 -3.74 -2.90 1.88
CA ILE A 160 -2.56 -3.70 2.18
C ILE A 160 -2.43 -4.73 1.07
N PHE A 161 -1.29 -4.72 0.38
CA PHE A 161 -1.03 -5.62 -0.73
C PHE A 161 -0.11 -6.77 -0.31
N THR A 162 -0.49 -8.01 -0.64
CA THR A 162 0.32 -9.21 -0.39
C THR A 162 0.21 -10.23 -1.53
N LEU A 163 1.29 -10.98 -1.78
CA LEU A 163 1.28 -12.08 -2.73
C LEU A 163 0.90 -13.39 -2.05
N GLU A 164 0.13 -14.22 -2.76
CA GLU A 164 -0.51 -15.42 -2.21
C GLU A 164 0.46 -16.39 -1.50
N LYS A 165 1.71 -16.47 -1.96
CA LYS A 165 2.72 -17.42 -1.47
C LYS A 165 3.81 -16.80 -0.59
N GLU A 166 3.69 -15.52 -0.25
CA GLU A 166 4.74 -14.81 0.51
C GLU A 166 4.48 -14.75 2.02
N MET A 167 3.33 -15.24 2.47
CA MET A 167 2.97 -15.27 3.88
C MET A 167 2.55 -16.67 4.31
N ASP A 168 3.00 -17.08 5.49
CA ASP A 168 2.48 -18.26 6.18
C ASP A 168 1.00 -18.06 6.53
N GLU A 169 0.22 -19.15 6.53
CA GLU A 169 -1.22 -19.12 6.83
C GLU A 169 -1.54 -18.55 8.22
N THR A 170 -0.66 -18.78 9.20
CA THR A 170 -0.80 -18.21 10.54
C THR A 170 -0.67 -16.69 10.50
N TYR A 171 0.27 -16.20 9.69
CA TYR A 171 0.54 -14.77 9.54
C TYR A 171 -0.58 -14.07 8.79
N TYR A 172 -1.05 -14.70 7.72
CA TYR A 172 -2.22 -14.27 6.98
C TYR A 172 -3.44 -14.15 7.88
N SER A 173 -3.75 -15.19 8.66
CA SER A 173 -4.90 -15.19 9.57
C SER A 173 -4.87 -14.01 10.56
N GLN A 174 -3.71 -13.71 11.15
CA GLN A 174 -3.59 -12.59 12.08
C GLN A 174 -3.72 -11.23 11.40
N ILE A 175 -3.21 -11.07 10.19
CA ILE A 175 -3.31 -9.81 9.44
C ILE A 175 -4.74 -9.60 8.95
N SER A 176 -5.42 -10.65 8.50
CA SER A 176 -6.83 -10.60 8.12
C SER A 176 -7.73 -10.13 9.25
N LEU A 177 -7.46 -10.52 10.51
CA LEU A 177 -8.21 -10.03 11.68
C LEU A 177 -8.08 -8.52 11.94
N MET A 178 -7.12 -7.85 11.31
CA MET A 178 -6.89 -6.41 11.44
C MET A 178 -7.53 -5.62 10.29
N CYS A 179 -8.04 -6.34 9.29
CA CYS A 179 -8.67 -5.79 8.10
C CYS A 179 -10.19 -5.94 8.21
N ASP A 180 -10.92 -5.03 7.56
CA ASP A 180 -12.38 -5.12 7.49
C ASP A 180 -12.81 -6.09 6.38
N GLU A 181 -12.03 -6.13 5.31
CA GLU A 181 -12.30 -6.97 4.15
C GLU A 181 -11.02 -7.60 3.61
N VAL A 182 -11.17 -8.80 3.04
CA VAL A 182 -10.10 -9.52 2.35
C VAL A 182 -10.56 -9.86 0.95
N ILE A 183 -9.81 -9.39 -0.04
CA ILE A 183 -10.14 -9.56 -1.45
C ILE A 183 -9.04 -10.35 -2.15
N GLU A 184 -9.44 -11.46 -2.77
CA GLU A 184 -8.56 -12.32 -3.55
C GLU A 184 -8.76 -12.04 -5.06
N ALA A 185 -7.65 -11.95 -5.80
CA ALA A 185 -7.60 -11.65 -7.24
C ALA A 185 -6.57 -12.49 -7.99
#